data_AF-A0A415I486-F1
#
_entry.id   AF-A0A415I486-F1
#
_cell.length_a   1.000
_cell.length_b   1.000
_cell.length_c   1.000
_cell.angle_alpha   90.00
_cell.angle_beta   90.00
_cell.angle_gamma   90.00
#
_symmetry.space_group_name_H-M   'P 1'
#
loop_
_entity.id
_entity.type
_entity.pdbx_description
1 polymer ?
#
loop_
_entity_poly.entity_id
_entity_poly.type
_entity_poly.pdbx_seq_one_letter_code
_entity_poly.pdbx_strand_id
1 'polypeptide(L)'
;EKQDLQQKYIQLKNELTQKEAEIVSQQKDINQHHINEEKKKELQQELDTLTRKRSALAKETLEHSEVYSKIERIINSYKKYDKSEEQLNDDDWQRFIVETDIRWEKAITRLRIQCELEKEEVHLCCLLLTDFPISNLEYIIKQTRNTIYRKEKEILKKAGCPSGTNKLKEFLKNY
;
A
#
# COMPACT_ATOMS: atom_id res chain seq x y z
N GLU A 1 -56.56 -47.73 22.01
CA GLU A 1 -55.60 -47.03 22.88
C GLU A 1 -54.17 -47.59 22.81
N LYS A 2 -53.92 -48.87 23.17
CA LYS A 2 -52.54 -49.43 23.15
C LYS A 2 -51.83 -49.36 21.78
N GLN A 3 -52.54 -49.60 20.69
CA GLN A 3 -51.99 -49.65 19.33
C GLN A 3 -51.61 -48.24 18.81
N ASP A 4 -52.38 -47.22 19.18
CA ASP A 4 -52.18 -45.82 18.81
C ASP A 4 -50.96 -45.22 19.53
N LEU A 5 -50.79 -45.55 20.82
CA LEU A 5 -49.60 -45.21 21.60
C LEU A 5 -48.32 -45.83 21.03
N GLN A 6 -48.40 -47.07 20.53
CA GLN A 6 -47.26 -47.76 19.96
C GLN A 6 -46.84 -47.15 18.61
N GLN A 7 -47.80 -46.75 17.77
CA GLN A 7 -47.54 -46.02 16.53
C GLN A 7 -46.88 -44.67 16.80
N LYS A 8 -47.39 -43.91 17.79
CA LYS A 8 -46.83 -42.61 18.18
C LYS A 8 -45.41 -42.73 18.72
N TYR A 9 -45.12 -43.77 19.49
CA TYR A 9 -43.76 -44.06 19.97
C TYR A 9 -42.77 -44.32 18.82
N ILE A 10 -43.17 -45.11 17.81
CA ILE A 10 -42.33 -45.40 16.64
C ILE A 10 -42.05 -44.12 15.85
N GLN A 11 -43.07 -43.28 15.67
CA GLN A 11 -42.95 -42.02 14.94
C GLN A 11 -41.98 -41.05 15.65
N LEU A 12 -42.13 -40.88 16.97
CA LEU A 12 -41.23 -40.08 17.79
C LEU A 12 -39.79 -40.62 17.78
N LYS A 13 -39.61 -41.94 17.80
CA LYS A 13 -38.29 -42.57 17.74
C LYS A 13 -37.61 -42.28 16.39
N ASN A 14 -38.33 -42.38 15.29
CA ASN A 14 -37.79 -42.08 13.96
C ASN A 14 -37.41 -40.60 13.83
N GLU A 15 -38.26 -39.69 14.32
CA GLU A 15 -37.98 -38.26 14.32
C GLU A 15 -36.74 -37.93 15.19
N LEU A 16 -36.61 -38.57 16.36
CA LEU A 16 -35.42 -38.44 17.20
C LEU A 16 -34.15 -38.88 16.47
N THR A 17 -34.15 -40.05 15.84
CA THR A 17 -33.00 -40.55 15.08
C THR A 17 -32.65 -39.64 13.90
N GLN A 18 -33.66 -39.06 13.22
CA GLN A 18 -33.41 -38.08 12.17
C GLN A 18 -32.77 -36.81 12.74
N LYS A 19 -33.26 -36.30 13.86
CA LYS A 19 -32.69 -35.11 14.52
C LYS A 19 -31.27 -35.35 15.03
N GLU A 20 -30.97 -36.54 15.56
CA GLU A 20 -29.61 -36.92 15.94
C GLU A 20 -28.65 -36.92 14.73
N ALA A 21 -29.10 -37.42 13.57
CA ALA A 21 -28.30 -37.36 12.35
C ALA A 21 -28.10 -35.92 11.84
N GLU A 22 -29.14 -35.08 11.91
CA GLU A 22 -29.03 -33.64 11.57
C GLU A 22 -28.02 -32.93 12.49
N ILE A 23 -28.05 -33.18 13.79
CA ILE A 23 -27.10 -32.61 14.77
C ILE A 23 -25.66 -33.00 14.42
N VAL A 24 -25.41 -34.28 14.13
CA VAL A 24 -24.07 -34.76 13.76
C VAL A 24 -23.58 -34.07 12.47
N SER A 25 -24.45 -33.92 11.47
CA SER A 25 -24.11 -33.21 10.24
C SER A 25 -23.77 -31.74 10.51
N GLN A 26 -24.60 -31.03 11.28
CA GLN A 26 -24.37 -29.63 11.61
C GLN A 26 -23.10 -29.43 12.43
N GLN A 27 -22.79 -30.32 13.36
CA GLN A 27 -21.56 -30.26 14.15
C GLN A 27 -20.31 -30.41 13.26
N LYS A 28 -20.38 -31.26 12.23
CA LYS A 28 -19.31 -31.42 11.25
C LYS A 28 -19.09 -30.12 10.45
N ASP A 29 -20.17 -29.48 10.02
CA ASP A 29 -20.09 -28.21 9.28
C ASP A 29 -19.52 -27.08 10.14
N ILE A 30 -19.91 -26.98 11.41
CA ILE A 30 -19.36 -26.02 12.38
C ILE A 30 -17.84 -26.22 12.53
N ASN A 31 -17.41 -27.47 12.73
CA ASN A 31 -15.99 -27.78 12.89
C ASN A 31 -15.19 -27.42 11.62
N GLN A 32 -15.73 -27.72 10.43
CA GLN A 32 -15.08 -27.38 9.17
C GLN A 32 -14.97 -25.86 8.97
N HIS A 33 -16.02 -25.11 9.31
CA HIS A 33 -15.99 -23.65 9.26
C HIS A 33 -14.94 -23.09 10.22
N HIS A 34 -14.82 -23.65 11.42
CA HIS A 34 -13.81 -23.23 12.39
C HIS A 34 -12.39 -23.42 11.85
N ILE A 35 -12.08 -24.60 11.31
CA ILE A 35 -10.79 -24.90 10.67
C ILE A 35 -10.49 -23.93 9.53
N ASN A 36 -11.50 -23.62 8.69
CA ASN A 36 -11.32 -22.69 7.58
C ASN A 36 -11.00 -21.27 8.06
N GLU A 37 -11.64 -20.80 9.12
CA GLU A 37 -11.38 -19.49 9.72
C GLU A 37 -9.99 -19.41 10.37
N GLU A 38 -9.52 -20.50 11.02
CA GLU A 38 -8.15 -20.58 11.51
C GLU A 38 -7.13 -20.48 10.38
N LYS A 39 -7.31 -21.28 9.32
CA LYS A 39 -6.43 -21.25 8.14
C LYS A 39 -6.42 -19.89 7.45
N LYS A 40 -7.57 -19.21 7.37
CA LYS A 40 -7.67 -17.86 6.82
C LYS A 40 -6.86 -16.85 7.65
N LYS A 41 -6.88 -16.95 8.98
CA LYS A 41 -6.06 -16.11 9.86
C LYS A 41 -4.57 -16.35 9.65
N GLU A 42 -4.15 -17.61 9.54
CA GLU A 42 -2.75 -17.96 9.26
C GLU A 42 -2.27 -17.38 7.93
N LEU A 43 -3.05 -17.56 6.86
CA LEU A 43 -2.71 -17.01 5.54
C LEU A 43 -2.64 -15.48 5.55
N GLN A 44 -3.53 -14.81 6.29
CA GLN A 44 -3.48 -13.35 6.42
C GLN A 44 -2.21 -12.89 7.14
N GLN A 45 -1.79 -13.58 8.20
CA GLN A 45 -0.54 -13.28 8.91
C GLN A 45 0.70 -13.48 8.03
N GLU A 46 0.70 -14.54 7.21
CA GLU A 46 1.76 -14.78 6.24
C GLU A 46 1.81 -13.68 5.17
N LEU A 47 0.64 -13.31 4.62
CA LEU A 47 0.53 -12.23 3.65
C LEU A 47 1.02 -10.89 4.21
N ASP A 48 0.65 -10.55 5.44
CA ASP A 48 1.11 -9.33 6.12
C ASP A 48 2.64 -9.34 6.30
N THR A 49 3.19 -10.51 6.64
CA THR A 49 4.64 -10.70 6.80
C THR A 49 5.38 -10.52 5.47
N LEU A 50 4.89 -11.15 4.40
CA LEU A 50 5.45 -11.01 3.05
C LEU A 50 5.33 -9.58 2.53
N THR A 51 4.23 -8.90 2.81
CA THR A 51 4.01 -7.49 2.44
C THR A 51 5.02 -6.58 3.11
N ARG A 52 5.30 -6.78 4.41
CA ARG A 52 6.34 -6.02 5.12
C ARG A 52 7.74 -6.30 4.56
N LYS A 53 8.07 -7.56 4.27
CA LYS A 53 9.36 -7.94 3.65
C LYS A 53 9.52 -7.31 2.27
N ARG A 54 8.50 -7.36 1.42
CA ARG A 54 8.47 -6.70 0.10
C ARG A 54 8.73 -5.21 0.23
N SER A 55 8.04 -4.53 1.15
CA SER A 55 8.20 -3.09 1.39
C SER A 55 9.62 -2.73 1.84
N ALA A 56 10.21 -3.52 2.76
CA ALA A 56 11.59 -3.33 3.22
C ALA A 56 12.60 -3.52 2.08
N LEU A 57 12.48 -4.61 1.30
CA LEU A 57 13.36 -4.88 0.17
C LEU A 57 13.25 -3.81 -0.93
N ALA A 58 12.03 -3.35 -1.23
CA ALA A 58 11.84 -2.31 -2.23
C ALA A 58 12.40 -0.95 -1.77
N LYS A 59 12.33 -0.64 -0.46
CA LYS A 59 12.99 0.53 0.12
C LYS A 59 14.51 0.43 -0.04
N GLU A 60 15.09 -0.68 0.40
CA GLU A 60 16.54 -0.92 0.32
C GLU A 60 17.05 -0.87 -1.13
N THR A 61 16.32 -1.50 -2.05
CA THR A 61 16.63 -1.47 -3.49
C THR A 61 16.67 -0.03 -4.03
N LEU A 62 15.69 0.80 -3.67
CA LEU A 62 15.66 2.20 -4.10
C LEU A 62 16.83 2.99 -3.50
N GLU A 63 17.11 2.84 -2.20
CA GLU A 63 18.17 3.57 -1.49
C GLU A 63 19.57 3.20 -1.99
N HIS A 64 19.75 1.99 -2.51
CA HIS A 64 21.00 1.54 -3.13
C HIS A 64 21.07 1.73 -4.65
N SER A 65 20.06 2.34 -5.27
CA SER A 65 20.07 2.62 -6.70
C SER A 65 21.14 3.64 -7.09
N GLU A 66 21.59 3.58 -8.34
CA GLU A 66 22.53 4.58 -8.88
C GLU A 66 21.93 5.99 -8.87
N VAL A 67 20.61 6.10 -9.14
CA VAL A 67 19.93 7.39 -9.17
C VAL A 67 19.82 7.98 -7.76
N TYR A 68 19.51 7.17 -6.75
CA TYR A 68 19.48 7.63 -5.36
C TYR A 68 20.86 8.09 -4.90
N SER A 69 21.90 7.31 -5.20
CA SER A 69 23.30 7.69 -4.96
C SER A 69 23.66 9.02 -5.65
N LYS A 70 23.16 9.25 -6.87
CA LYS A 70 23.35 10.51 -7.59
C LYS A 70 22.65 11.69 -6.92
N ILE A 71 21.41 11.51 -6.45
CA ILE A 71 20.68 12.51 -5.66
C ILE A 71 21.49 12.90 -4.41
N GLU A 72 22.04 11.93 -3.70
CA GLU A 72 22.88 12.19 -2.52
C GLU A 72 24.13 13.01 -2.86
N ARG A 73 24.83 12.69 -3.96
CA ARG A 73 25.98 13.48 -4.42
C ARG A 73 25.60 14.91 -4.76
N ILE A 74 24.46 15.14 -5.42
CA ILE A 74 23.96 16.48 -5.73
C ILE A 74 23.69 17.25 -4.42
N ILE A 75 22.95 16.66 -3.49
CA ILE A 75 22.64 17.27 -2.19
C ILE A 75 23.91 17.62 -1.42
N ASN A 76 24.88 16.70 -1.36
CA ASN A 76 26.13 16.91 -0.65
C ASN A 76 26.99 18.00 -1.31
N SER A 77 26.96 18.11 -2.63
CA SER A 77 27.64 19.18 -3.37
C SER A 77 27.06 20.55 -3.01
N TYR A 78 25.73 20.69 -3.01
CA TYR A 78 25.07 21.94 -2.60
C TYR A 78 25.38 22.31 -1.15
N LYS A 79 25.36 21.34 -0.21
CA LYS A 79 25.71 21.61 1.18
C LYS A 79 27.14 22.11 1.37
N LYS A 80 28.07 21.70 0.51
CA LYS A 80 29.50 22.01 0.64
C LYS A 80 29.92 23.24 -0.16
N TYR A 81 29.34 23.43 -1.34
CA TYR A 81 29.81 24.40 -2.33
C TYR A 81 28.71 25.34 -2.84
N ASP A 82 27.48 25.22 -2.34
CA ASP A 82 26.28 25.95 -2.80
C ASP A 82 25.96 25.74 -4.29
N LYS A 83 26.55 24.72 -4.91
CA LYS A 83 26.33 24.32 -6.31
C LYS A 83 26.61 22.85 -6.51
N SER A 84 26.06 22.28 -7.58
CA SER A 84 26.43 20.97 -8.10
C SER A 84 26.57 21.01 -9.62
N GLU A 85 27.59 20.35 -10.14
CA GLU A 85 27.78 20.13 -11.57
C GLU A 85 26.96 18.93 -12.07
N GLU A 86 26.53 18.05 -11.15
CA GLU A 86 25.63 16.94 -11.44
C GLU A 86 24.17 17.39 -11.43
N GLN A 87 23.38 16.82 -12.35
CA GLN A 87 21.93 16.98 -12.41
C GLN A 87 21.30 15.66 -12.85
N LEU A 88 20.06 15.42 -12.44
CA LEU A 88 19.27 14.31 -12.96
C LEU A 88 18.86 14.62 -14.41
N ASN A 89 19.21 13.73 -15.32
CA ASN A 89 18.75 13.77 -16.70
C ASN A 89 17.42 13.01 -16.85
N ASP A 90 16.88 12.96 -18.06
CA ASP A 90 15.59 12.32 -18.32
C ASP A 90 15.60 10.80 -18.04
N ASP A 91 16.71 10.12 -18.32
CA ASP A 91 16.88 8.69 -18.03
C ASP A 91 16.92 8.43 -16.52
N ASP A 92 17.62 9.27 -15.76
CA ASP A 92 17.67 9.19 -14.30
C ASP A 92 16.26 9.33 -13.72
N TRP A 93 15.51 10.33 -14.19
CA TRP A 93 14.12 10.55 -13.75
C TRP A 93 13.23 9.37 -14.10
N GLN A 94 13.34 8.82 -15.30
CA GLN A 94 12.55 7.66 -15.71
C GLN A 94 12.84 6.44 -14.83
N ARG A 95 14.12 6.15 -14.54
CA ARG A 95 14.51 5.06 -13.63
C ARG A 95 13.98 5.30 -12.22
N PHE A 96 14.14 6.52 -11.71
CA PHE A 96 13.68 6.88 -10.37
C PHE A 96 12.16 6.76 -10.21
N ILE A 97 11.38 7.12 -11.24
CA ILE A 97 9.92 6.92 -11.25
C ILE A 97 9.59 5.43 -11.15
N VAL A 98 10.25 4.58 -11.96
CA VAL A 98 10.03 3.12 -11.96
C VAL A 98 10.34 2.52 -10.60
N GLU A 99 11.49 2.84 -10.02
CA GLU A 99 11.91 2.32 -8.71
C GLU A 99 11.00 2.82 -7.57
N THR A 100 10.57 4.08 -7.63
CA THR A 100 9.59 4.64 -6.69
C THR A 100 8.25 3.90 -6.80
N ASP A 101 7.78 3.61 -8.00
CA ASP A 101 6.54 2.86 -8.22
C ASP A 101 6.64 1.40 -7.75
N ILE A 102 7.80 0.76 -7.85
CA ILE A 102 8.02 -0.57 -7.26
C ILE A 102 7.83 -0.51 -5.74
N ARG A 103 8.43 0.51 -5.09
CA ARG A 103 8.31 0.72 -3.64
C ARG A 103 6.87 1.01 -3.22
N TRP A 104 6.18 1.87 -3.95
CA TRP A 104 4.85 2.39 -3.61
C TRP A 104 3.73 1.80 -4.47
N GLU A 105 3.88 0.56 -4.91
CA GLU A 105 2.84 -0.23 -5.60
C GLU A 105 2.16 0.49 -6.77
N LYS A 106 2.92 1.21 -7.60
CA LYS A 106 2.44 2.01 -8.75
C LYS A 106 1.63 3.26 -8.37
N ALA A 107 1.73 3.76 -7.14
CA ALA A 107 1.02 4.96 -6.69
C ALA A 107 1.31 6.19 -7.57
N ILE A 108 2.55 6.38 -8.05
CA ILE A 108 2.90 7.52 -8.92
C ILE A 108 2.25 7.36 -10.28
N THR A 109 2.38 6.19 -10.90
CA THR A 109 1.72 5.92 -12.20
C THR A 109 0.20 6.08 -12.10
N ARG A 110 -0.44 5.54 -11.06
CA ARG A 110 -1.88 5.69 -10.84
C ARG A 110 -2.27 7.16 -10.72
N LEU A 111 -1.56 7.91 -9.88
CA LEU A 111 -1.89 9.31 -9.61
C LEU A 111 -1.67 10.17 -10.86
N ARG A 112 -0.60 9.92 -11.59
CA ARG A 112 -0.29 10.61 -12.85
C ARG A 112 -1.43 10.46 -13.85
N ILE A 113 -1.96 9.25 -14.03
CA ILE A 113 -3.05 8.98 -14.97
C ILE A 113 -4.35 9.61 -14.48
N GLN A 114 -4.69 9.45 -13.20
CA GLN A 114 -5.95 9.95 -12.64
C GLN A 114 -6.02 11.49 -12.65
N CYS A 115 -4.91 12.15 -12.35
CA CYS A 115 -4.85 13.60 -12.14
C CYS A 115 -4.19 14.36 -13.30
N GLU A 116 -3.81 13.67 -14.37
CA GLU A 116 -3.07 14.21 -15.51
C GLU A 116 -1.84 15.02 -15.06
N LEU A 117 -1.03 14.43 -14.18
CA LEU A 117 0.12 15.14 -13.60
C LEU A 117 1.18 15.44 -14.66
N GLU A 118 1.68 16.67 -14.61
CA GLU A 118 2.81 17.13 -15.42
C GLU A 118 4.11 16.45 -14.97
N LYS A 119 5.13 16.48 -15.84
CA LYS A 119 6.44 15.84 -15.59
C LYS A 119 7.04 16.30 -14.25
N GLU A 120 7.01 17.59 -13.98
CA GLU A 120 7.56 18.21 -12.78
C GLU A 120 6.77 17.83 -11.52
N GLU A 121 5.45 17.61 -11.64
CA GLU A 121 4.60 17.16 -10.54
C GLU A 121 4.90 15.70 -10.18
N VAL A 122 5.09 14.85 -11.20
CA VAL A 122 5.52 13.45 -11.03
C VAL A 122 6.88 13.40 -10.33
N HIS A 123 7.85 14.19 -10.79
CA HIS A 123 9.18 14.26 -10.17
C HIS A 123 9.09 14.68 -8.69
N LEU A 124 8.24 15.67 -8.39
CA LEU A 124 8.01 16.11 -7.01
C LEU A 124 7.40 14.99 -6.16
N CYS A 125 6.39 14.27 -6.65
CA CYS A 125 5.79 13.15 -5.94
C CYS A 125 6.84 12.08 -5.59
N CYS A 126 7.72 11.72 -6.54
CA CYS A 126 8.81 10.76 -6.28
C CYS A 126 9.77 11.26 -5.19
N LEU A 127 10.20 12.52 -5.27
CA LEU A 127 11.08 13.11 -4.26
C LEU A 127 10.46 13.16 -2.86
N LEU A 128 9.17 13.49 -2.75
CA LEU A 128 8.46 13.54 -1.47
C LEU A 128 8.32 12.16 -0.82
N LEU A 129 8.32 11.10 -1.62
CA LEU A 129 8.29 9.71 -1.13
C LEU A 129 9.66 9.19 -0.66
N THR A 130 10.74 9.96 -0.85
CA THR A 130 12.04 9.69 -0.24
C THR A 130 12.08 10.09 1.24
N ASP A 131 13.16 9.69 1.92
CA ASP A 131 13.43 10.11 3.29
C ASP A 131 14.29 11.39 3.37
N PHE A 132 14.55 12.06 2.24
CA PHE A 132 15.25 13.33 2.22
C PHE A 132 14.39 14.48 2.80
N PRO A 133 14.98 15.39 3.59
CA PRO A 133 14.34 16.63 4.01
C PRO A 133 13.90 17.50 2.83
N ILE A 134 12.77 18.22 2.95
CA ILE A 134 12.26 19.13 1.92
C ILE A 134 13.30 20.18 1.49
N SER A 135 14.11 20.68 2.42
CA SER A 135 15.19 21.62 2.11
C SER A 135 16.21 21.07 1.12
N ASN A 136 16.42 19.75 1.12
CA ASN A 136 17.35 19.13 0.17
C ASN A 136 16.70 18.93 -1.21
N LEU A 137 15.37 18.81 -1.26
CA LEU A 137 14.64 18.64 -2.52
C LEU A 137 14.71 19.89 -3.40
N GLU A 138 14.84 21.07 -2.79
CA GLU A 138 15.03 22.34 -3.48
C GLU A 138 16.22 22.29 -4.46
N TYR A 139 17.29 21.57 -4.09
CA TYR A 139 18.48 21.40 -4.91
C TYR A 139 18.25 20.51 -6.14
N ILE A 140 17.34 19.54 -6.03
CA ILE A 140 17.06 18.58 -7.11
C ILE A 140 16.04 19.15 -8.09
N ILE A 141 14.95 19.71 -7.58
CA ILE A 141 13.86 20.26 -8.40
C ILE A 141 14.12 21.72 -8.83
N LYS A 142 15.16 22.36 -8.27
CA LYS A 142 15.52 23.77 -8.51
C LYS A 142 14.37 24.74 -8.27
N GLN A 143 13.55 24.47 -7.24
CA GLN A 143 12.44 25.32 -6.83
C GLN A 143 12.52 25.58 -5.33
N THR A 144 12.01 26.74 -4.91
CA THR A 144 11.95 27.10 -3.50
C THR A 144 10.93 26.26 -2.75
N ARG A 145 11.10 26.13 -1.44
CA ARG A 145 10.24 25.42 -0.51
C ARG A 145 8.80 25.91 -0.58
N ASN A 146 8.59 27.22 -0.74
CA ASN A 146 7.25 27.79 -0.92
C ASN A 146 6.58 27.29 -2.21
N THR A 147 7.35 27.16 -3.28
CA THR A 147 6.85 26.62 -4.55
C THR A 147 6.52 25.14 -4.42
N ILE A 148 7.37 24.38 -3.73
CA ILE A 148 7.11 22.96 -3.41
C ILE A 148 5.79 22.83 -2.65
N TYR A 149 5.60 23.58 -1.56
CA TYR A 149 4.35 23.53 -0.79
C TYR A 149 3.12 23.97 -1.58
N ARG A 150 3.26 24.92 -2.50
CA ARG A 150 2.16 25.30 -3.40
C ARG A 150 1.80 24.14 -4.33
N LYS A 151 2.79 23.50 -4.95
CA LYS A 151 2.58 22.35 -5.84
C LYS A 151 2.01 21.15 -5.11
N GLU A 152 2.45 20.87 -3.89
CA GLU A 152 1.85 19.82 -3.05
C GLU A 152 0.34 20.01 -2.89
N LYS A 153 -0.10 21.25 -2.59
CA LYS A 153 -1.51 21.59 -2.46
C LYS A 153 -2.26 21.50 -3.79
N GLU A 154 -1.63 21.88 -4.89
CA GLU A 154 -2.24 21.78 -6.24
C GLU A 154 -2.47 20.33 -6.64
N ILE A 155 -1.48 19.45 -6.42
CA ILE A 155 -1.59 18.01 -6.69
C ILE A 155 -2.67 17.39 -5.81
N LEU A 156 -2.72 17.71 -4.51
CA LEU A 156 -3.77 17.23 -3.61
C LEU A 156 -5.19 17.66 -4.04
N LYS A 157 -5.33 18.88 -4.58
CA LYS A 157 -6.59 19.37 -5.16
C LYS A 157 -6.96 18.59 -6.43
N LYS A 158 -6.01 18.35 -7.33
CA LYS A 158 -6.21 17.51 -8.53
C LYS A 158 -6.63 16.09 -8.16
N ALA A 159 -6.12 15.56 -7.04
CA ALA A 159 -6.47 14.25 -6.50
C ALA A 159 -7.85 14.19 -5.84
N GLY A 160 -8.58 15.30 -5.73
CA GLY A 160 -9.89 15.35 -5.06
C GLY A 160 -9.82 15.09 -3.55
N CYS A 161 -8.65 15.32 -2.93
CA CYS A 161 -8.46 14.99 -1.52
C CYS A 161 -9.19 16.00 -0.62
N PRO A 162 -10.04 15.56 0.33
CA PRO A 162 -10.75 16.46 1.23
C PRO A 162 -9.77 17.24 2.13
N SER A 163 -10.20 18.43 2.57
CA SER A 163 -9.42 19.50 3.22
C SER A 163 -8.64 19.14 4.51
N GLY A 164 -8.62 17.87 4.92
CA GLY A 164 -7.89 17.36 6.09
C GLY A 164 -6.51 16.79 5.78
N THR A 165 -6.25 16.33 4.54
CA THR A 165 -4.93 15.80 4.17
C THR A 165 -4.04 16.92 3.66
N ASN A 166 -3.24 17.49 4.57
CA ASN A 166 -2.38 18.64 4.25
C ASN A 166 -0.99 18.26 3.73
N LYS A 167 -0.67 16.96 3.64
CA LYS A 167 0.66 16.46 3.26
C LYS A 167 0.55 15.44 2.12
N LEU A 168 1.08 15.81 0.96
CA LEU A 168 1.06 14.94 -0.22
C LEU A 168 1.82 13.62 0.02
N LYS A 169 2.91 13.64 0.79
CA LYS A 169 3.65 12.42 1.18
C LYS A 169 2.75 11.38 1.85
N GLU A 170 1.95 11.79 2.83
CA GLU A 170 1.08 10.85 3.57
C GLU A 170 -0.09 10.36 2.73
N PHE A 171 -0.60 11.20 1.82
CA PHE A 171 -1.57 10.75 0.81
C PHE A 171 -0.97 9.66 -0.09
N LEU A 172 0.20 9.92 -0.69
CA LEU A 172 0.86 8.99 -1.61
C LEU A 172 1.21 7.64 -1.00
N LYS A 173 1.54 7.59 0.30
CA LYS A 173 1.83 6.33 1.00
C LYS A 173 0.62 5.40 1.12
N ASN A 174 -0.59 5.95 1.06
CA ASN A 174 -1.85 5.24 1.27
C ASN A 174 -2.74 5.20 0.02
N TYR A 175 -2.22 5.67 -1.13
CA TYR A 175 -2.91 5.80 -2.41
C TYR A 175 -2.61 4.62 -3.32
#